data_AF-A0A850M415-F1
#
_entry.id   AF-A0A850M415-F1
#
_cell.length_a   1.000
_cell.length_b   1.000
_cell.length_c   1.000
_cell.angle_alpha   90.00
_cell.angle_beta   90.00
_cell.angle_gamma   90.00
#
_symmetry.space_group_name_H-M   'P 1'
#
loop_
_entity.id
_entity.type
_entity.pdbx_description
1 polymer ?
#
loop_
_entity_poly.entity_id
_entity_poly.type
_entity_poly.pdbx_seq_one_letter_code
_entity_poly.pdbx_strand_id
1 'polypeptide(L)'
;MLEWRKISRLKKRYHFGASNGGWKYDSYPELESLDAGKTMTIAEIKGPAVITNFHSTQHFIQDPEITKEQRKGLSLRGLILEIYFNNNPIPSVRVPLGDFFADGCLGRAEHFTSFFIEKAPQSYNCFIPMPFEKSARVVLVNETKYDLMNYSFVEFENLESWDENLGYFHATWKRFAFQLDGNTNIQFFHVNGKGHLIGRSYSISTDELLFRDFTYVMEGNNEIRIDGEDNPRVDYLGTEDSFGFSWGFQKVFNGLFNGINYVNLRKPTLLSIYRFRGNNTIGFNKSLDLRINWTNERLFKSFQKSLSRKVSKDRCWIDYATTYYWYQSTVGYDHEKLMPLNERIKLISKSNLDTK
;
A
#
# COMPACT_ATOMS: atom_id res chain seq x y z
N MET A 1 12.14 -12.63 -17.01
CA MET A 1 13.11 -13.74 -17.06
C MET A 1 14.40 -13.21 -16.43
N LEU A 2 14.95 -13.90 -15.44
CA LEU A 2 16.21 -13.49 -14.82
C LEU A 2 17.34 -13.64 -15.85
N GLU A 3 18.05 -12.55 -16.14
CA GLU A 3 19.16 -12.58 -17.09
C GLU A 3 20.34 -13.34 -16.45
N TRP A 4 20.59 -14.58 -16.88
CA TRP A 4 21.62 -15.44 -16.26
C TRP A 4 23.00 -14.79 -16.26
N ARG A 5 23.33 -13.99 -17.28
CA ARG A 5 24.59 -13.23 -17.36
C ARG A 5 24.72 -12.16 -16.28
N LYS A 6 23.61 -11.56 -15.86
CA LYS A 6 23.58 -10.59 -14.76
C LYS A 6 23.84 -11.29 -13.42
N ILE A 7 23.32 -12.50 -13.24
CA ILE A 7 23.50 -13.30 -12.03
C ILE A 7 24.90 -13.93 -11.97
N SER A 8 25.40 -14.46 -13.08
CA SER A 8 26.67 -15.19 -13.14
C SER A 8 27.91 -14.29 -13.22
N ARG A 9 27.73 -12.98 -13.45
CA ARG A 9 28.84 -12.03 -13.51
C ARG A 9 29.27 -11.67 -12.09
N LEU A 10 30.50 -12.03 -11.74
CA LEU A 10 31.13 -11.61 -10.49
C LEU A 10 31.21 -10.07 -10.44
N LYS A 11 30.60 -9.45 -9.44
CA LYS A 11 30.69 -8.00 -9.18
C LYS A 11 32.10 -7.68 -8.67
N LYS A 12 32.75 -6.66 -9.22
CA LYS A 12 34.17 -6.34 -8.95
C LYS A 12 34.43 -5.84 -7.52
N ARG A 13 33.44 -5.18 -6.89
CA ARG A 13 33.45 -4.70 -5.50
C ARG A 13 32.02 -4.79 -4.96
N TYR A 14 31.84 -5.43 -3.81
CA TYR A 14 30.53 -5.65 -3.21
C TYR A 14 30.61 -5.30 -1.73
N HIS A 15 29.98 -4.20 -1.34
CA HIS A 15 29.75 -3.87 0.06
C HIS A 15 28.28 -4.16 0.35
N PHE A 16 27.99 -5.45 0.52
CA PHE A 16 26.73 -5.89 1.09
C PHE A 16 26.72 -5.55 2.56
N GLY A 17 25.64 -4.91 2.99
CA GLY A 17 25.37 -4.64 4.39
C GLY A 17 24.00 -5.14 4.77
N ALA A 18 23.84 -5.42 6.06
CA ALA A 18 22.56 -5.69 6.68
C ALA A 18 22.47 -4.94 8.01
N SER A 19 21.25 -4.53 8.39
CA SER A 19 20.93 -3.96 9.69
C SER A 19 19.71 -4.67 10.25
N ASN A 20 19.76 -5.06 11.52
CA ASN A 20 18.67 -5.72 12.22
C ASN A 20 17.93 -4.71 13.11
N GLY A 21 16.63 -4.89 13.27
CA GLY A 21 15.80 -4.17 14.22
C GLY A 21 14.88 -5.13 14.97
N GLY A 22 14.68 -4.86 16.26
CA GLY A 22 13.88 -5.72 17.13
C GLY A 22 14.65 -6.91 17.69
N TRP A 23 13.91 -7.96 18.11
CA TRP A 23 14.45 -9.24 18.60
C TRP A 23 15.64 -9.16 19.57
N LYS A 24 15.53 -8.33 20.62
CA LYS A 24 16.56 -8.19 21.67
C LYS A 24 16.77 -9.42 22.56
N TYR A 25 16.12 -10.55 22.25
CA TYR A 25 16.11 -11.76 23.08
C TYR A 25 17.18 -12.79 22.67
N ASP A 26 18.06 -12.41 21.75
CA ASP A 26 19.12 -13.26 21.22
C ASP A 26 20.43 -12.45 21.10
N SER A 27 21.20 -12.65 20.02
CA SER A 27 22.57 -12.20 19.82
C SER A 27 22.77 -10.67 19.84
N TYR A 28 21.70 -9.88 19.82
CA TYR A 28 21.73 -8.41 19.78
C TYR A 28 20.80 -7.80 20.85
N PRO A 29 21.11 -7.96 22.15
CA PRO A 29 20.28 -7.46 23.25
C PRO A 29 20.18 -5.92 23.31
N GLU A 30 21.07 -5.21 22.63
CA GLU A 30 21.10 -3.76 22.50
C GLU A 30 20.06 -3.20 21.53
N LEU A 31 19.44 -4.05 20.69
CA LEU A 31 18.45 -3.59 19.72
C LEU A 31 17.23 -3.00 20.42
N GLU A 32 16.74 -1.90 19.85
CA GLU A 32 15.50 -1.27 20.29
C GLU A 32 14.32 -2.25 20.19
N SER A 33 13.38 -2.14 21.12
CA SER A 33 12.13 -2.91 21.11
C SER A 33 10.99 -2.08 20.53
N LEU A 34 9.97 -2.75 20.01
CA LEU A 34 8.78 -2.11 19.47
C LEU A 34 7.74 -1.92 20.57
N ASP A 35 8.12 -1.12 21.57
CA ASP A 35 7.32 -0.86 22.76
C ASP A 35 6.15 0.09 22.45
N ALA A 36 5.12 0.08 23.30
CA ALA A 36 3.92 0.90 23.16
C ALA A 36 4.23 2.39 22.99
N GLY A 37 3.71 3.01 21.93
CA GLY A 37 3.89 4.43 21.66
C GLY A 37 5.30 4.84 21.23
N LYS A 38 6.22 3.89 21.01
CA LYS A 38 7.62 4.16 20.66
C LYS A 38 7.89 4.02 19.16
N THR A 39 8.98 4.64 18.73
CA THR A 39 9.57 4.42 17.40
C THR A 39 10.80 3.55 17.58
N MET A 40 10.88 2.48 16.79
CA MET A 40 12.02 1.57 16.74
C MET A 40 12.78 1.78 15.43
N THR A 41 14.08 2.01 15.52
CA THR A 41 14.96 2.12 14.36
C THR A 41 15.40 0.74 13.89
N ILE A 42 15.20 0.44 12.60
CA ILE A 42 15.66 -0.81 11.98
C ILE A 42 17.03 -0.60 11.32
N ALA A 43 17.23 0.56 10.69
CA ALA A 43 18.47 0.85 9.98
C ALA A 43 18.74 2.36 9.89
N GLU A 44 20.01 2.72 10.08
CA GLU A 44 20.58 4.01 9.67
C GLU A 44 21.78 3.74 8.76
N ILE A 45 21.66 4.11 7.50
CA ILE A 45 22.62 3.73 6.45
C ILE A 45 23.21 5.00 5.84
N LYS A 46 24.55 5.04 5.72
CA LYS A 46 25.27 6.11 5.01
C LYS A 46 25.37 5.77 3.52
N GLY A 47 25.06 6.76 2.68
CA GLY A 47 25.08 6.64 1.23
C GLY A 47 26.42 7.02 0.57
N PRO A 48 26.50 6.92 -0.77
CA PRO A 48 25.41 6.48 -1.65
C PRO A 48 25.23 4.96 -1.56
N ALA A 49 23.97 4.53 -1.51
CA ALA A 49 23.61 3.12 -1.37
C ALA A 49 22.20 2.86 -1.92
N VAL A 50 21.84 1.58 -2.01
CA VAL A 50 20.49 1.12 -2.36
C VAL A 50 20.03 0.07 -1.37
N ILE A 51 18.88 0.29 -0.73
CA ILE A 51 18.19 -0.78 0.00
C ILE A 51 17.67 -1.77 -1.05
N THR A 52 18.05 -3.03 -0.91
CA THR A 52 17.67 -4.11 -1.84
C THR A 52 16.62 -5.03 -1.25
N ASN A 53 16.51 -5.07 0.08
CA ASN A 53 15.51 -5.86 0.78
C ASN A 53 15.11 -5.17 2.08
N PHE A 54 13.81 -5.16 2.37
CA PHE A 54 13.29 -4.90 3.70
C PHE A 54 12.42 -6.08 4.12
N HIS A 55 12.81 -6.74 5.20
CA HIS A 55 12.07 -7.82 5.82
C HIS A 55 11.44 -7.36 7.13
N SER A 56 10.23 -7.83 7.39
CA SER A 56 9.54 -7.63 8.66
C SER A 56 8.66 -8.83 8.97
N THR A 57 8.58 -9.22 10.23
CA THR A 57 7.63 -10.27 10.66
C THR A 57 6.20 -9.71 10.72
N GLN A 58 5.21 -10.60 10.70
CA GLN A 58 3.85 -10.23 11.11
C GLN A 58 3.84 -10.11 12.63
N HIS A 59 3.99 -8.87 13.11
CA HIS A 59 4.21 -8.59 14.53
C HIS A 59 3.05 -9.06 15.42
N PHE A 60 3.41 -9.50 16.61
CA PHE A 60 2.47 -10.15 17.52
C PHE A 60 2.32 -9.37 18.83
N ILE A 61 1.06 -9.09 19.19
CA ILE A 61 0.69 -8.56 20.51
C ILE A 61 0.29 -9.74 21.40
N GLN A 62 1.01 -9.89 22.52
CA GLN A 62 0.73 -10.90 23.54
C GLN A 62 -0.16 -10.32 24.64
N ASP A 63 -1.46 -10.26 24.36
CA ASP A 63 -2.48 -9.90 25.36
C ASP A 63 -3.68 -10.87 25.21
N PRO A 64 -4.08 -11.60 26.28
CA PRO A 64 -5.21 -12.53 26.24
C PRO A 64 -6.58 -11.83 26.15
N GLU A 65 -6.68 -10.56 26.53
CA GLU A 65 -7.94 -9.80 26.60
C GLU A 65 -8.40 -9.27 25.23
N ILE A 66 -7.51 -9.26 24.23
CA ILE A 66 -7.85 -8.82 22.88
C ILE A 66 -8.20 -10.00 21.97
N THR A 67 -9.24 -9.80 21.16
CA THR A 67 -9.67 -10.78 20.16
C THR A 67 -8.63 -10.93 19.06
N LYS A 68 -8.72 -12.04 18.31
CA LYS A 68 -7.86 -12.29 17.15
C LYS A 68 -7.96 -11.17 16.11
N GLU A 69 -9.17 -10.66 15.88
CA GLU A 69 -9.47 -9.58 14.94
C GLU A 69 -8.89 -8.25 15.40
N GLN A 70 -9.02 -7.91 16.69
CA GLN A 70 -8.39 -6.71 17.26
C GLN A 70 -6.87 -6.80 17.14
N ARG A 71 -6.29 -7.94 17.52
CA ARG A 71 -4.84 -8.20 17.40
C ARG A 71 -4.35 -7.97 15.97
N LYS A 72 -5.03 -8.54 14.97
CA LYS A 72 -4.70 -8.32 13.55
C LYS A 72 -4.75 -6.83 13.18
N GLY A 73 -5.86 -6.16 13.46
CA GLY A 73 -6.03 -4.74 13.12
C GLY A 73 -4.93 -3.86 13.72
N LEU A 74 -4.61 -4.08 15.00
CA LEU A 74 -3.57 -3.35 15.73
C LEU A 74 -2.16 -3.64 15.20
N SER A 75 -1.79 -4.91 15.01
CA SER A 75 -0.48 -5.28 14.47
C SER A 75 -0.23 -4.79 13.04
N LEU A 76 -1.28 -4.53 12.27
CA LEU A 76 -1.18 -4.09 10.86
C LEU A 76 -1.22 -2.58 10.70
N ARG A 77 -2.21 -1.93 11.30
CA ARG A 77 -2.49 -0.50 11.11
C ARG A 77 -2.10 0.38 12.29
N GLY A 78 -1.70 -0.24 13.39
CA GLY A 78 -1.05 0.41 14.53
C GLY A 78 0.44 0.58 14.37
N LEU A 79 1.05 -0.07 13.39
CA LEU A 79 2.47 0.09 13.07
C LEU A 79 2.63 0.88 11.79
N ILE A 80 3.38 1.97 11.83
CA ILE A 80 3.65 2.81 10.66
C ILE A 80 5.09 2.61 10.24
N LEU A 81 5.29 2.16 9.00
CA LEU A 81 6.60 2.16 8.36
C LEU A 81 6.91 3.57 7.89
N GLU A 82 8.04 4.10 8.35
CA GLU A 82 8.56 5.37 7.88
C GLU A 82 9.99 5.20 7.32
N ILE A 83 10.22 5.71 6.12
CA ILE A 83 11.55 5.72 5.49
C ILE A 83 11.90 7.15 5.12
N TYR A 84 13.05 7.59 5.62
CA TYR A 84 13.61 8.92 5.43
C TYR A 84 14.87 8.82 4.57
N PHE A 85 14.99 9.69 3.58
CA PHE A 85 16.18 9.77 2.73
C PHE A 85 16.88 11.10 2.90
N ASN A 86 18.21 11.08 2.79
CA ASN A 86 19.10 12.23 2.77
C ASN A 86 18.92 13.20 3.93
N ASN A 87 18.67 12.68 5.13
CA ASN A 87 18.40 13.44 6.36
C ASN A 87 17.21 14.43 6.23
N ASN A 88 16.33 14.24 5.25
CA ASN A 88 15.10 15.03 5.18
C ASN A 88 14.23 14.70 6.41
N PRO A 89 13.72 15.69 7.15
CA PRO A 89 12.88 15.46 8.32
C PRO A 89 11.47 14.93 7.96
N ILE A 90 11.07 15.02 6.69
CA ILE A 90 9.81 14.50 6.17
C ILE A 90 10.08 13.14 5.53
N PRO A 91 9.35 12.07 5.95
CA PRO A 91 9.55 10.76 5.36
C PRO A 91 9.10 10.74 3.89
N SER A 92 9.74 9.87 3.10
CA SER A 92 9.35 9.59 1.71
C SER A 92 8.35 8.42 1.64
N VAL A 93 8.41 7.53 2.63
CA VAL A 93 7.45 6.45 2.85
C VAL A 93 6.79 6.67 4.19
N ARG A 94 5.46 6.69 4.24
CA ARG A 94 4.67 6.68 5.48
C ARG A 94 3.39 5.91 5.28
N VAL A 95 3.41 4.64 5.69
CA VAL A 95 2.36 3.67 5.38
C VAL A 95 2.16 2.73 6.56
N PRO A 96 0.92 2.39 6.95
CA PRO A 96 0.72 1.31 7.90
C PRO A 96 1.33 0.01 7.39
N LEU A 97 2.12 -0.68 8.21
CA LEU A 97 3.03 -1.75 7.79
C LEU A 97 2.33 -2.80 6.90
N GLY A 98 1.16 -3.25 7.30
CA GLY A 98 0.39 -4.22 6.53
C GLY A 98 -0.09 -3.71 5.17
N ASP A 99 -0.56 -2.46 5.12
CA ASP A 99 -1.05 -1.85 3.88
C ASP A 99 0.11 -1.56 2.89
N PHE A 100 1.36 -1.42 3.37
CA PHE A 100 2.57 -1.37 2.53
C PHE A 100 2.84 -2.71 1.81
N PHE A 101 2.47 -3.82 2.45
CA PHE A 101 2.63 -5.17 1.90
C PHE A 101 1.35 -5.69 1.23
N ALA A 102 0.43 -4.80 0.89
CA ALA A 102 -0.88 -5.15 0.33
C ALA A 102 -1.64 -6.22 1.18
N ASP A 103 -1.40 -6.27 2.49
CA ASP A 103 -2.13 -7.15 3.41
C ASP A 103 -3.48 -6.56 3.79
N GLY A 104 -4.30 -6.42 2.76
CA GLY A 104 -5.52 -5.67 2.81
C GLY A 104 -6.62 -6.27 3.68
N CYS A 105 -7.69 -5.50 3.84
CA CYS A 105 -8.87 -5.89 4.62
C CYS A 105 -8.53 -6.30 6.06
N LEU A 106 -7.61 -5.57 6.71
CA LEU A 106 -7.10 -5.83 8.06
C LEU A 106 -6.49 -7.24 8.21
N GLY A 107 -5.56 -7.61 7.32
CA GLY A 107 -4.77 -8.82 7.55
C GLY A 107 -5.41 -10.09 7.01
N ARG A 108 -6.29 -9.92 6.02
CA ARG A 108 -7.05 -11.02 5.43
C ARG A 108 -6.48 -11.47 4.10
N ALA A 109 -5.53 -10.73 3.52
CA ALA A 109 -4.82 -11.20 2.33
C ALA A 109 -4.26 -12.61 2.54
N GLU A 110 -4.41 -13.45 1.53
CA GLU A 110 -3.70 -14.71 1.45
C GLU A 110 -2.20 -14.46 1.28
N HIS A 111 -1.41 -15.51 1.52
CA HIS A 111 0.01 -15.45 1.22
C HIS A 111 0.22 -15.32 -0.29
N PHE A 112 1.13 -14.44 -0.69
CA PHE A 112 1.43 -14.20 -2.10
C PHE A 112 2.88 -13.74 -2.27
N THR A 113 3.44 -14.01 -3.43
CA THR A 113 4.76 -13.54 -3.85
C THR A 113 4.62 -12.74 -5.14
N SER A 114 5.29 -11.60 -5.21
CA SER A 114 5.46 -10.79 -6.42
C SER A 114 6.94 -10.43 -6.59
N PHE A 115 7.29 -9.74 -7.69
CA PHE A 115 8.65 -9.23 -7.85
C PHE A 115 8.99 -8.04 -6.94
N PHE A 116 8.00 -7.44 -6.27
CA PHE A 116 8.15 -6.17 -5.56
C PHE A 116 7.96 -6.34 -4.06
N ILE A 117 6.88 -7.02 -3.67
CA ILE A 117 6.55 -7.32 -2.29
C ILE A 117 6.03 -8.75 -2.15
N GLU A 118 6.14 -9.30 -0.95
CA GLU A 118 5.67 -10.63 -0.61
C GLU A 118 5.04 -10.62 0.78
N LYS A 119 3.95 -11.37 0.91
CA LYS A 119 3.41 -11.81 2.19
C LYS A 119 3.63 -13.32 2.30
N ALA A 120 4.72 -13.71 2.94
CA ALA A 120 5.01 -15.09 3.31
C ALA A 120 4.30 -15.46 4.62
N PRO A 121 4.22 -16.75 4.99
CA PRO A 121 3.75 -17.16 6.30
C PRO A 121 4.51 -16.41 7.40
N GLN A 122 3.81 -15.60 8.20
CA GLN A 122 4.34 -14.77 9.28
C GLN A 122 5.39 -13.72 8.89
N SER A 123 5.56 -13.45 7.59
CA SER A 123 6.63 -12.58 7.09
C SER A 123 6.15 -11.66 5.99
N TYR A 124 6.80 -10.51 5.90
CA TYR A 124 6.71 -9.56 4.82
C TYR A 124 8.11 -9.32 4.25
N ASN A 125 8.23 -9.32 2.92
CA ASN A 125 9.48 -9.01 2.24
C ASN A 125 9.23 -7.96 1.16
N CYS A 126 10.08 -6.94 1.07
CA CYS A 126 10.05 -5.90 0.06
C CYS A 126 11.34 -5.93 -0.73
N PHE A 127 11.24 -6.19 -2.03
CA PHE A 127 12.34 -6.24 -2.98
C PHE A 127 12.38 -5.01 -3.89
N ILE A 128 11.58 -3.98 -3.58
CA ILE A 128 11.60 -2.71 -4.32
C ILE A 128 12.93 -2.00 -4.01
N PRO A 129 13.78 -1.72 -5.01
CA PRO A 129 15.05 -1.05 -4.75
C PRO A 129 14.83 0.38 -4.24
N MET A 130 15.48 0.79 -3.16
CA MET A 130 15.34 2.16 -2.64
C MET A 130 16.72 2.83 -2.62
N PRO A 131 17.15 3.44 -3.75
CA PRO A 131 18.44 4.14 -3.81
C PRO A 131 18.37 5.48 -3.08
N PHE A 132 19.50 5.88 -2.51
CA PHE A 132 19.68 7.17 -1.85
C PHE A 132 21.12 7.67 -1.91
N GLU A 133 21.28 8.98 -1.96
CA GLU A 133 22.57 9.64 -2.14
C GLU A 133 23.37 9.75 -0.83
N LYS A 134 22.74 10.21 0.26
CA LYS A 134 23.45 10.62 1.49
C LYS A 134 23.16 9.71 2.66
N SER A 135 21.89 9.39 2.90
CA SER A 135 21.49 8.52 3.99
C SER A 135 20.11 7.93 3.81
N ALA A 136 19.85 6.82 4.48
CA ALA A 136 18.50 6.27 4.69
C ALA A 136 18.30 5.94 6.17
N ARG A 137 17.13 6.29 6.71
CA ARG A 137 16.69 5.86 8.04
C ARG A 137 15.35 5.15 7.92
N VAL A 138 15.30 3.90 8.33
CA VAL A 138 14.11 3.03 8.28
C VAL A 138 13.64 2.79 9.71
N VAL A 139 12.40 3.16 10.00
CA VAL A 139 11.83 3.02 11.35
C VAL A 139 10.41 2.43 11.31
N LEU A 140 10.03 1.82 12.43
CA LEU A 140 8.64 1.45 12.72
C LEU A 140 8.13 2.27 13.90
N VAL A 141 7.03 3.00 13.68
CA VAL A 141 6.32 3.74 14.72
C VAL A 141 5.18 2.88 15.25
N ASN A 142 5.21 2.54 16.54
CA ASN A 142 4.13 1.84 17.21
C ASN A 142 3.12 2.85 17.81
N GLU A 143 1.98 3.02 17.15
CA GLU A 143 0.89 3.87 17.64
C GLU A 143 -0.09 3.11 18.56
N THR A 144 0.20 1.85 18.89
CA THR A 144 -0.63 1.06 19.81
C THR A 144 -0.25 1.29 21.27
N LYS A 145 -1.13 0.86 22.17
CA LYS A 145 -0.88 0.82 23.61
C LYS A 145 -0.21 -0.49 24.07
N TYR A 146 0.29 -1.29 23.14
CA TYR A 146 0.83 -2.62 23.38
C TYR A 146 2.28 -2.69 22.91
N ASP A 147 3.07 -3.50 23.59
CA ASP A 147 4.37 -3.91 23.09
C ASP A 147 4.18 -5.02 22.04
N LEU A 148 5.04 -5.03 21.02
CA LEU A 148 4.96 -6.01 19.95
C LEU A 148 6.24 -6.84 19.86
N MET A 149 6.06 -8.16 19.91
CA MET A 149 7.09 -9.10 19.54
C MET A 149 7.37 -8.94 18.04
N ASN A 150 8.62 -8.66 17.71
CA ASN A 150 9.00 -8.25 16.37
C ASN A 150 10.44 -8.64 16.04
N TYR A 151 10.67 -8.73 14.74
CA TYR A 151 11.97 -8.87 14.10
C TYR A 151 11.85 -8.29 12.70
N SER A 152 12.83 -7.48 12.31
CA SER A 152 12.93 -6.87 10.98
C SER A 152 14.39 -6.70 10.60
N PHE A 153 14.68 -6.66 9.31
CA PHE A 153 16.01 -6.32 8.83
C PHE A 153 15.95 -5.59 7.50
N VAL A 154 17.03 -4.88 7.18
CA VAL A 154 17.24 -4.21 5.91
C VAL A 154 18.56 -4.70 5.33
N GLU A 155 18.55 -5.11 4.06
CA GLU A 155 19.76 -5.40 3.29
C GLU A 155 20.00 -4.28 2.28
N PHE A 156 21.26 -3.91 2.08
CA PHE A 156 21.64 -2.84 1.19
C PHE A 156 22.98 -3.09 0.48
N GLU A 157 23.18 -2.38 -0.62
CA GLU A 157 24.44 -2.34 -1.37
C GLU A 157 24.96 -0.89 -1.42
N ASN A 158 26.22 -0.66 -1.04
CA ASN A 158 26.84 0.65 -1.31
C ASN A 158 27.09 0.84 -2.80
N LEU A 159 26.87 2.07 -3.27
CA LEU A 159 27.17 2.49 -4.64
C LEU A 159 28.56 3.14 -4.66
N GLU A 160 29.31 2.94 -5.75
CA GLU A 160 30.61 3.62 -5.91
C GLU A 160 30.46 5.14 -6.08
N SER A 161 29.35 5.56 -6.69
CA SER A 161 28.98 6.96 -6.87
C SER A 161 27.46 7.07 -7.01
N TRP A 162 26.93 8.27 -6.79
CA TRP A 162 25.52 8.57 -7.04
C TRP A 162 25.28 8.81 -8.54
N ASP A 163 24.17 8.30 -9.05
CA ASP A 163 23.66 8.59 -10.40
C ASP A 163 22.45 9.52 -10.28
N GLU A 164 22.56 10.73 -10.82
CA GLU A 164 21.52 11.77 -10.77
C GLU A 164 20.21 11.39 -11.48
N ASN A 165 20.20 10.29 -12.24
CA ASN A 165 18.98 9.74 -12.84
C ASN A 165 18.21 8.80 -11.90
N LEU A 166 18.77 8.43 -10.74
CA LEU A 166 18.07 7.63 -9.74
C LEU A 166 17.02 8.47 -9.02
N GLY A 167 15.78 7.97 -9.00
CA GLY A 167 14.72 8.52 -8.18
C GLY A 167 14.70 7.91 -6.79
N TYR A 168 14.15 8.64 -5.83
CA TYR A 168 13.93 8.17 -4.47
C TYR A 168 12.57 7.48 -4.37
N PHE A 169 12.55 6.33 -3.69
CA PHE A 169 11.32 5.56 -3.51
C PHE A 169 10.36 6.27 -2.56
N HIS A 170 9.07 6.26 -2.91
CA HIS A 170 8.01 6.83 -2.10
C HIS A 170 6.84 5.87 -2.01
N ALA A 171 6.16 5.91 -0.88
CA ALA A 171 4.87 5.27 -0.73
C ALA A 171 3.99 6.00 0.28
N THR A 172 2.71 6.16 -0.07
CA THR A 172 1.73 6.84 0.77
C THR A 172 0.47 6.03 0.87
N TRP A 173 -0.20 6.16 2.01
CA TRP A 173 -1.46 5.49 2.29
C TRP A 173 -2.55 6.50 2.61
N LYS A 174 -3.75 6.20 2.14
CA LYS A 174 -4.96 6.97 2.42
C LYS A 174 -6.12 6.02 2.64
N ARG A 175 -7.00 6.36 3.58
CA ARG A 175 -8.30 5.69 3.73
C ARG A 175 -9.42 6.72 3.75
N PHE A 176 -10.49 6.43 3.04
CA PHE A 176 -11.66 7.29 2.97
C PHE A 176 -12.89 6.46 2.59
N ALA A 177 -14.05 6.93 3.04
CA ALA A 177 -15.33 6.38 2.63
C ALA A 177 -16.18 7.47 1.99
N PHE A 178 -16.94 7.07 0.98
CA PHE A 178 -17.85 7.94 0.23
C PHE A 178 -19.10 7.18 -0.15
N GLN A 179 -20.19 7.90 -0.40
CA GLN A 179 -21.39 7.31 -0.99
C GLN A 179 -21.14 7.16 -2.49
N LEU A 180 -21.20 5.93 -2.98
CA LEU A 180 -21.00 5.62 -4.39
C LEU A 180 -22.35 5.68 -5.13
N ASP A 181 -22.41 6.50 -6.17
CA ASP A 181 -23.57 6.69 -7.04
C ASP A 181 -23.18 6.85 -8.52
N GLY A 182 -24.14 7.21 -9.39
CA GLY A 182 -23.90 7.44 -10.82
C GLY A 182 -23.26 8.79 -11.17
N ASN A 183 -23.03 9.66 -10.19
CA ASN A 183 -22.40 10.97 -10.37
C ASN A 183 -21.01 11.02 -9.71
N THR A 184 -20.54 9.91 -9.17
CA THR A 184 -19.32 9.84 -8.38
C THR A 184 -18.08 9.95 -9.28
N ASN A 185 -17.24 10.94 -9.01
CA ASN A 185 -15.91 11.11 -9.61
C ASN A 185 -14.95 11.61 -8.52
N ILE A 186 -13.96 10.79 -8.16
CA ILE A 186 -13.10 11.06 -7.01
C ILE A 186 -11.64 11.00 -7.43
N GLN A 187 -10.86 11.98 -6.98
CA GLN A 187 -9.40 11.95 -7.04
C GLN A 187 -8.87 11.00 -5.96
N PHE A 188 -8.25 9.92 -6.44
CA PHE A 188 -7.74 8.82 -5.63
C PHE A 188 -6.26 8.99 -5.31
N PHE A 189 -5.50 9.62 -6.21
CA PHE A 189 -4.10 9.95 -6.00
C PHE A 189 -3.69 11.16 -6.82
N HIS A 190 -2.93 12.06 -6.21
CA HIS A 190 -2.29 13.18 -6.89
C HIS A 190 -0.88 13.32 -6.36
N VAL A 191 0.08 13.51 -7.26
CA VAL A 191 1.47 13.80 -6.90
C VAL A 191 2.03 14.86 -7.84
N ASN A 192 2.84 15.77 -7.30
CA ASN A 192 3.60 16.77 -8.06
C ASN A 192 5.08 16.38 -8.10
N GLY A 193 5.79 16.87 -9.12
CA GLY A 193 7.22 16.63 -9.32
C GLY A 193 7.48 15.77 -10.55
N LYS A 194 8.72 15.28 -10.66
CA LYS A 194 9.16 14.41 -11.75
C LYS A 194 9.39 13.00 -11.21
N GLY A 195 8.80 12.00 -11.84
CA GLY A 195 8.82 10.64 -11.32
C GLY A 195 8.10 9.64 -12.18
N HIS A 196 7.83 8.46 -11.60
CA HIS A 196 7.00 7.46 -12.23
C HIS A 196 6.31 6.55 -11.20
N LEU A 197 5.02 6.29 -11.43
CA LEU A 197 4.22 5.36 -10.63
C LEU A 197 4.60 3.91 -10.97
N ILE A 198 4.98 3.13 -9.96
CA ILE A 198 5.36 1.72 -10.12
C ILE A 198 4.33 0.75 -9.55
N GLY A 199 3.40 1.20 -8.71
CA GLY A 199 2.38 0.30 -8.21
C GLY A 199 1.32 0.95 -7.35
N ARG A 200 0.30 0.16 -7.06
CA ARG A 200 -0.78 0.50 -6.13
C ARG A 200 -1.45 -0.75 -5.58
N SER A 201 -2.05 -0.61 -4.40
CA SER A 201 -2.88 -1.65 -3.79
C SER A 201 -4.11 -1.04 -3.13
N TYR A 202 -5.27 -1.67 -3.30
CA TYR A 202 -6.53 -1.25 -2.70
C TYR A 202 -7.07 -2.34 -1.77
N SER A 203 -7.51 -1.93 -0.58
CA SER A 203 -8.50 -2.65 0.21
C SER A 203 -9.84 -1.97 0.05
N ILE A 204 -10.85 -2.71 -0.38
CA ILE A 204 -12.21 -2.21 -0.59
C ILE A 204 -13.13 -2.98 0.34
N SER A 205 -13.98 -2.25 1.07
CA SER A 205 -14.92 -2.83 2.02
C SER A 205 -16.27 -2.12 1.99
N THR A 206 -17.33 -2.90 2.04
CA THR A 206 -18.70 -2.40 2.16
C THR A 206 -19.62 -3.48 2.69
N ASP A 207 -20.68 -3.08 3.38
CA ASP A 207 -21.78 -3.95 3.80
C ASP A 207 -23.09 -3.63 3.06
N GLU A 208 -23.03 -2.81 2.01
CA GLU A 208 -24.17 -2.52 1.14
C GLU A 208 -24.42 -3.68 0.16
N LEU A 209 -25.61 -4.26 0.24
CA LEU A 209 -26.01 -5.40 -0.58
C LEU A 209 -26.06 -5.08 -2.09
N LEU A 210 -26.28 -3.81 -2.48
CA LEU A 210 -26.19 -3.42 -3.90
C LEU A 210 -24.79 -3.59 -4.49
N PHE A 211 -23.76 -3.58 -3.64
CA PHE A 211 -22.36 -3.72 -4.06
C PHE A 211 -21.82 -5.12 -3.80
N ARG A 212 -22.71 -6.09 -3.49
CA ARG A 212 -22.33 -7.50 -3.48
C ARG A 212 -21.71 -7.85 -4.83
N ASP A 213 -20.72 -8.72 -4.79
CA ASP A 213 -19.97 -9.17 -5.97
C ASP A 213 -19.11 -8.07 -6.63
N PHE A 214 -19.07 -6.87 -6.05
CA PHE A 214 -18.36 -5.68 -6.56
C PHE A 214 -18.77 -5.24 -7.98
N THR A 215 -19.88 -5.76 -8.53
CA THR A 215 -20.24 -5.55 -9.93
C THR A 215 -20.34 -4.08 -10.30
N TYR A 216 -21.02 -3.23 -9.53
CA TYR A 216 -21.07 -1.79 -9.83
C TYR A 216 -19.80 -1.05 -9.39
N VAL A 217 -19.14 -1.54 -8.34
CA VAL A 217 -17.93 -0.92 -7.79
C VAL A 217 -16.81 -0.95 -8.82
N MET A 218 -16.67 -2.06 -9.54
CA MET A 218 -15.59 -2.27 -10.50
C MET A 218 -15.74 -1.40 -11.75
N GLU A 219 -16.94 -1.01 -12.17
CA GLU A 219 -17.17 -0.22 -13.41
C GLU A 219 -16.62 1.21 -13.38
N GLY A 220 -16.02 1.65 -12.26
CA GLY A 220 -15.41 2.97 -12.19
C GLY A 220 -14.21 3.07 -13.13
N ASN A 221 -14.32 3.92 -14.16
CA ASN A 221 -13.22 4.22 -15.07
C ASN A 221 -12.02 4.77 -14.31
N ASN A 222 -10.85 4.16 -14.49
CA ASN A 222 -9.61 4.65 -13.86
C ASN A 222 -8.89 5.57 -14.84
N GLU A 223 -9.03 6.86 -14.61
CA GLU A 223 -8.52 7.94 -15.45
C GLU A 223 -7.19 8.46 -14.91
N ILE A 224 -6.17 8.54 -15.77
CA ILE A 224 -4.85 9.08 -15.40
C ILE A 224 -4.54 10.28 -16.29
N ARG A 225 -4.34 11.45 -15.66
CA ARG A 225 -3.86 12.68 -16.30
C ARG A 225 -2.40 12.87 -15.95
N ILE A 226 -1.58 13.21 -16.94
CA ILE A 226 -0.14 13.42 -16.79
C ILE A 226 0.14 14.90 -17.02
N ASP A 227 0.98 15.49 -16.17
CA ASP A 227 1.52 16.84 -16.31
C ASP A 227 0.47 17.96 -16.51
N GLY A 228 -0.71 17.79 -15.92
CA GLY A 228 -1.79 18.78 -15.93
C GLY A 228 -2.69 18.74 -17.17
N GLU A 229 -2.68 17.64 -17.93
CA GLU A 229 -3.56 17.44 -19.07
C GLU A 229 -5.06 17.52 -18.71
N ASP A 230 -5.85 18.22 -19.55
CA ASP A 230 -7.30 18.36 -19.36
C ASP A 230 -8.03 17.01 -19.46
N ASN A 231 -7.65 16.23 -20.49
CA ASN A 231 -8.21 14.91 -20.77
C ASN A 231 -7.31 13.80 -20.21
N PRO A 232 -7.88 12.67 -19.75
CA PRO A 232 -7.08 11.56 -19.29
C PRO A 232 -6.23 10.99 -20.43
N ARG A 233 -4.93 10.83 -20.17
CA ARG A 233 -3.99 10.15 -21.06
C ARG A 233 -4.27 8.66 -21.15
N VAL A 234 -4.70 8.08 -20.03
CA VAL A 234 -5.09 6.69 -19.89
C VAL A 234 -6.46 6.64 -19.25
N ASP A 235 -7.36 5.88 -19.86
CA ASP A 235 -8.70 5.62 -19.35
C ASP A 235 -8.94 4.10 -19.40
N TYR A 236 -8.88 3.46 -18.24
CA TYR A 236 -9.26 2.05 -18.11
C TYR A 236 -10.76 1.95 -17.88
N LEU A 237 -11.43 1.07 -18.61
CA LEU A 237 -12.90 0.96 -18.63
C LEU A 237 -13.50 0.46 -17.31
N GLY A 238 -12.67 -0.12 -16.43
CA GLY A 238 -13.05 -0.51 -15.08
C GLY A 238 -11.84 -0.54 -14.15
N THR A 239 -12.14 -0.56 -12.86
CA THR A 239 -11.16 -0.74 -11.79
C THR A 239 -10.50 -2.11 -11.91
N GLU A 240 -11.21 -3.19 -12.18
CA GLU A 240 -10.61 -4.50 -12.40
C GLU A 240 -9.65 -4.51 -13.60
N ASP A 241 -10.02 -3.87 -14.71
CA ASP A 241 -9.20 -3.75 -15.91
C ASP A 241 -7.91 -2.99 -15.62
N SER A 242 -8.04 -1.92 -14.84
CA SER A 242 -6.92 -1.11 -14.39
C SER A 242 -5.97 -1.87 -13.44
N PHE A 243 -6.39 -3.01 -12.90
CA PHE A 243 -5.55 -3.95 -12.13
C PHE A 243 -5.13 -5.20 -12.93
N GLY A 244 -5.53 -5.31 -14.21
CA GLY A 244 -5.16 -6.41 -15.10
C GLY A 244 -6.09 -7.63 -15.01
N PHE A 245 -7.31 -7.43 -14.54
CA PHE A 245 -8.39 -8.43 -14.52
C PHE A 245 -9.46 -8.07 -15.56
N SER A 246 -10.49 -8.90 -15.68
CA SER A 246 -11.66 -8.63 -16.54
C SER A 246 -12.87 -9.36 -15.97
N TRP A 247 -14.06 -8.82 -16.20
CA TRP A 247 -15.32 -9.41 -15.73
C TRP A 247 -15.36 -9.59 -14.20
N GLY A 248 -14.86 -8.58 -13.49
CA GLY A 248 -14.90 -8.45 -12.04
C GLY A 248 -13.92 -9.28 -11.21
N PHE A 249 -14.13 -9.22 -9.89
CA PHE A 249 -13.25 -9.79 -8.88
C PHE A 249 -13.73 -11.16 -8.41
N GLN A 250 -13.57 -12.19 -9.24
CA GLN A 250 -14.25 -13.48 -9.04
C GLN A 250 -13.62 -14.36 -7.97
N LYS A 251 -12.30 -14.53 -7.99
CA LYS A 251 -11.57 -15.43 -7.09
C LYS A 251 -10.15 -14.92 -6.86
N VAL A 252 -9.50 -15.47 -5.84
CA VAL A 252 -8.10 -15.18 -5.55
C VAL A 252 -7.22 -15.57 -6.73
N PHE A 253 -6.29 -14.68 -7.05
CA PHE A 253 -5.22 -14.90 -8.00
C PHE A 253 -4.00 -14.12 -7.53
N ASN A 254 -2.86 -14.79 -7.41
CA ASN A 254 -1.61 -14.19 -6.96
C ASN A 254 -0.59 -14.27 -8.10
N GLY A 255 -0.51 -13.21 -8.89
CA GLY A 255 0.43 -13.08 -10.00
C GLY A 255 1.65 -12.25 -9.63
N LEU A 256 2.68 -12.32 -10.48
CA LEU A 256 3.97 -11.66 -10.23
C LEU A 256 3.89 -10.12 -10.31
N PHE A 257 2.90 -9.58 -11.04
CA PHE A 257 2.70 -8.16 -11.24
C PHE A 257 1.34 -7.66 -10.73
N ASN A 258 0.36 -8.53 -10.57
CA ASN A 258 -0.97 -8.16 -10.09
C ASN A 258 -1.64 -9.32 -9.39
N GLY A 259 -2.52 -9.02 -8.44
CA GLY A 259 -3.23 -10.03 -7.68
C GLY A 259 -4.55 -9.54 -7.11
N ILE A 260 -5.50 -10.48 -7.02
CA ILE A 260 -6.62 -10.46 -6.09
C ILE A 260 -6.18 -11.34 -4.94
N ASN A 261 -5.53 -10.76 -3.93
CA ASN A 261 -4.97 -11.52 -2.81
C ASN A 261 -5.96 -11.72 -1.66
N TYR A 262 -7.15 -11.13 -1.74
CA TYR A 262 -8.30 -11.51 -0.92
C TYR A 262 -9.58 -11.13 -1.61
N VAL A 263 -10.58 -12.01 -1.56
CA VAL A 263 -11.94 -11.63 -1.96
C VAL A 263 -12.98 -12.38 -1.11
N ASN A 264 -13.89 -11.63 -0.52
CA ASN A 264 -15.08 -12.14 0.14
C ASN A 264 -16.30 -11.46 -0.48
N LEU A 265 -17.08 -12.23 -1.25
CA LEU A 265 -18.28 -11.71 -1.90
C LEU A 265 -19.51 -11.74 -0.98
N ARG A 266 -19.42 -12.43 0.17
CA ARG A 266 -20.44 -12.40 1.23
C ARG A 266 -20.34 -11.11 2.00
N LYS A 267 -21.39 -10.77 2.77
CA LYS A 267 -21.40 -9.58 3.63
C LYS A 267 -20.53 -9.78 4.89
N PRO A 268 -19.70 -8.80 5.30
CA PRO A 268 -19.32 -7.61 4.53
C PRO A 268 -18.48 -8.01 3.31
N THR A 269 -18.73 -7.36 2.18
CA THR A 269 -18.01 -7.62 0.94
C THR A 269 -16.64 -6.95 1.04
N LEU A 270 -15.59 -7.74 0.83
CA LEU A 270 -14.20 -7.34 1.06
C LEU A 270 -13.33 -7.74 -0.12
N LEU A 271 -12.40 -6.87 -0.49
CA LEU A 271 -11.47 -7.10 -1.59
C LEU A 271 -10.11 -6.51 -1.25
N SER A 272 -9.06 -7.30 -1.44
CA SER A 272 -7.67 -6.83 -1.45
C SER A 272 -7.09 -7.11 -2.82
N ILE A 273 -6.58 -6.07 -3.48
CA ILE A 273 -5.99 -6.14 -4.82
C ILE A 273 -4.70 -5.33 -4.88
N TYR A 274 -3.77 -5.75 -5.73
CA TYR A 274 -2.56 -4.99 -6.03
C TYR A 274 -2.18 -5.08 -7.50
N ARG A 275 -1.46 -4.07 -7.99
CA ARG A 275 -0.77 -4.08 -9.28
C ARG A 275 0.53 -3.30 -9.18
N PHE A 276 1.61 -3.92 -9.64
CA PHE A 276 2.93 -3.34 -9.82
C PHE A 276 3.34 -3.34 -11.30
N ARG A 277 4.28 -2.48 -11.64
CA ARG A 277 4.78 -2.20 -12.98
C ARG A 277 6.30 -2.25 -12.93
N GLY A 278 6.89 -3.15 -13.72
CA GLY A 278 8.33 -3.23 -13.91
C GLY A 278 8.77 -2.29 -15.03
N ASN A 279 8.66 -2.76 -16.27
CA ASN A 279 9.14 -2.00 -17.44
C ASN A 279 8.10 -0.99 -18.00
N ASN A 280 6.84 -1.06 -17.55
CA ASN A 280 5.72 -0.24 -18.06
C ASN A 280 5.19 0.73 -16.99
N THR A 281 6.12 1.43 -16.32
CA THR A 281 5.81 2.47 -15.34
C THR A 281 5.09 3.65 -15.99
N ILE A 282 4.35 4.43 -15.18
CA ILE A 282 3.65 5.62 -15.68
C ILE A 282 4.48 6.84 -15.28
N GLY A 283 5.24 7.37 -16.23
CA GLY A 283 6.12 8.53 -16.03
C GLY A 283 5.38 9.86 -16.09
N PHE A 284 5.88 10.84 -15.34
CA PHE A 284 5.39 12.21 -15.30
C PHE A 284 6.55 13.18 -15.01
N ASN A 285 6.52 14.40 -15.55
CA ASN A 285 7.55 15.41 -15.34
C ASN A 285 7.13 16.55 -14.39
N LYS A 286 5.82 16.74 -14.22
CA LYS A 286 5.23 17.79 -13.38
C LYS A 286 4.22 17.22 -12.39
N SER A 287 3.36 16.31 -12.82
CA SER A 287 2.32 15.74 -11.94
C SER A 287 1.67 14.48 -12.50
N LEU A 288 1.09 13.68 -11.62
CA LEU A 288 0.19 12.58 -11.98
C LEU A 288 -1.09 12.70 -11.14
N ASP A 289 -2.23 12.71 -11.82
CA ASP A 289 -3.56 12.70 -11.21
C ASP A 289 -4.28 11.42 -11.63
N LEU A 290 -4.74 10.64 -10.64
CA LEU A 290 -5.51 9.42 -10.82
C LEU A 290 -6.89 9.58 -10.20
N ARG A 291 -7.92 9.46 -11.04
CA ARG A 291 -9.32 9.53 -10.64
C ARG A 291 -10.03 8.22 -10.94
N ILE A 292 -11.06 7.93 -10.15
CA ILE A 292 -12.03 6.89 -10.49
C ILE A 292 -13.38 7.55 -10.75
N ASN A 293 -13.93 7.30 -11.92
CA ASN A 293 -15.10 7.99 -12.45
C ASN A 293 -16.21 7.00 -12.83
N TRP A 294 -17.34 7.07 -12.13
CA TRP A 294 -18.53 6.23 -12.39
C TRP A 294 -19.59 6.94 -13.25
N THR A 295 -19.34 8.17 -13.71
CA THR A 295 -20.34 8.97 -14.46
C THR A 295 -20.64 8.41 -15.86
N ASN A 296 -19.76 7.55 -16.38
CA ASN A 296 -19.88 7.01 -17.73
C ASN A 296 -20.68 5.70 -17.80
N GLU A 297 -21.10 5.16 -16.65
CA GLU A 297 -21.74 3.85 -16.58
C GLU A 297 -23.22 3.91 -17.03
N ARG A 298 -23.57 3.14 -18.07
CA ARG A 298 -24.89 3.21 -18.75
C ARG A 298 -25.70 1.91 -18.71
N LEU A 299 -25.11 0.78 -18.36
CA LEU A 299 -25.77 -0.54 -18.34
C LEU A 299 -26.70 -0.73 -17.13
N PHE A 300 -26.56 0.12 -16.11
CA PHE A 300 -27.23 -0.01 -14.81
C PHE A 300 -28.41 0.96 -14.58
N LYS A 301 -29.11 1.45 -15.62
CA LYS A 301 -30.15 2.50 -15.47
C LYS A 301 -31.22 2.23 -14.40
N SER A 302 -31.76 1.01 -14.33
CA SER A 302 -32.76 0.64 -13.31
C SER A 302 -32.13 0.53 -11.91
N PHE A 303 -30.90 0.04 -11.83
CA PHE A 303 -30.09 -0.03 -10.63
C PHE A 303 -29.70 1.37 -10.11
N GLN A 304 -29.37 2.32 -10.98
CA GLN A 304 -29.03 3.71 -10.63
C GLN A 304 -30.18 4.43 -9.90
N LYS A 305 -31.45 4.13 -10.24
CA LYS A 305 -32.60 4.66 -9.49
C LYS A 305 -32.68 4.09 -8.07
N SER A 306 -32.37 2.81 -7.90
CA SER A 306 -32.28 2.16 -6.58
C SER A 306 -31.11 2.72 -5.77
N LEU A 307 -29.96 2.89 -6.43
CA LEU A 307 -28.74 3.46 -5.88
C LEU A 307 -28.98 4.87 -5.36
N SER A 308 -29.51 5.77 -6.19
CA SER A 308 -29.81 7.16 -5.84
C SER A 308 -30.76 7.26 -4.64
N ARG A 309 -31.79 6.39 -4.59
CA ARG A 309 -32.72 6.33 -3.44
C ARG A 309 -32.05 5.86 -2.15
N LYS A 310 -31.07 4.96 -2.23
CA LYS A 310 -30.32 4.51 -1.05
C LYS A 310 -29.31 5.56 -0.60
N VAL A 311 -28.63 6.22 -1.54
CA VAL A 311 -27.74 7.35 -1.24
C VAL A 311 -28.50 8.46 -0.51
N SER A 312 -29.71 8.80 -0.93
CA SER A 312 -30.55 9.80 -0.23
C SER A 312 -30.99 9.39 1.18
N LYS A 313 -30.71 8.16 1.61
CA LYS A 313 -30.97 7.62 2.95
C LYS A 313 -29.67 7.35 3.71
N ASP A 314 -28.59 8.05 3.35
CA ASP A 314 -27.26 7.90 3.96
C ASP A 314 -26.68 6.48 3.86
N ARG A 315 -26.92 5.81 2.72
CA ARG A 315 -26.37 4.48 2.40
C ARG A 315 -25.47 4.52 1.17
N CYS A 316 -25.07 3.34 0.68
CA CYS A 316 -24.12 3.16 -0.41
C CYS A 316 -22.72 3.68 -0.07
N TRP A 317 -22.36 3.70 1.21
CA TRP A 317 -21.01 3.92 1.67
C TRP A 317 -20.11 2.76 1.23
N ILE A 318 -19.01 3.12 0.57
CA ILE A 318 -17.90 2.24 0.25
C ILE A 318 -16.63 2.81 0.85
N ASP A 319 -15.80 1.93 1.38
CA ASP A 319 -14.59 2.30 2.10
C ASP A 319 -13.37 1.74 1.37
N TYR A 320 -12.49 2.65 0.98
CA TYR A 320 -11.22 2.36 0.33
C TYR A 320 -10.07 2.69 1.26
N ALA A 321 -9.14 1.76 1.41
CA ALA A 321 -7.79 2.04 1.85
C ALA A 321 -6.83 1.78 0.69
N THR A 322 -6.04 2.78 0.30
CA THR A 322 -5.21 2.77 -0.89
C THR A 322 -3.76 3.04 -0.54
N THR A 323 -2.85 2.25 -1.10
CA THR A 323 -1.40 2.52 -1.06
C THR A 323 -0.90 2.74 -2.48
N TYR A 324 -0.07 3.76 -2.67
CA TYR A 324 0.61 4.03 -3.95
C TYR A 324 2.11 3.98 -3.75
N TYR A 325 2.83 3.51 -4.77
CA TYR A 325 4.29 3.32 -4.76
C TYR A 325 4.87 3.97 -6.02
N TRP A 326 5.85 4.86 -5.87
CA TRP A 326 6.46 5.58 -7.00
C TRP A 326 7.91 5.95 -6.71
N TYR A 327 8.64 6.34 -7.75
CA TYR A 327 9.90 7.06 -7.61
C TYR A 327 9.72 8.51 -8.00
N GLN A 328 10.43 9.43 -7.34
CA GLN A 328 10.50 10.84 -7.75
C GLN A 328 11.91 11.41 -7.52
N SER A 329 12.21 12.53 -8.18
CA SER A 329 13.52 13.18 -8.11
C SER A 329 13.84 13.83 -6.77
N THR A 330 12.84 14.03 -5.91
CA THR A 330 12.97 14.70 -4.61
C THR A 330 12.67 13.76 -3.45
N VAL A 331 13.28 14.00 -2.31
CA VAL A 331 13.00 13.26 -1.06
C VAL A 331 11.91 13.96 -0.24
N GLY A 332 11.17 13.17 0.53
CA GLY A 332 10.10 13.64 1.40
C GLY A 332 8.79 13.84 0.64
N TYR A 333 7.69 13.58 1.34
CA TYR A 333 6.34 13.76 0.78
C TYR A 333 5.37 14.25 1.85
N ASP A 334 4.51 15.19 1.48
CA ASP A 334 3.45 15.70 2.36
C ASP A 334 2.33 14.66 2.46
N HIS A 335 2.54 13.67 3.32
CA HIS A 335 1.58 12.61 3.57
C HIS A 335 0.33 13.17 4.24
N GLU A 336 -0.85 12.77 3.76
CA GLU A 336 -2.09 13.05 4.47
C GLU A 336 -2.02 12.58 5.91
N LYS A 337 -2.62 13.35 6.82
CA LYS A 337 -2.68 12.97 8.24
C LYS A 337 -3.39 11.62 8.36
N LEU A 338 -2.71 10.65 8.95
CA LEU A 338 -3.29 9.35 9.23
C LEU A 338 -4.54 9.51 10.11
N MET A 339 -5.64 8.86 9.71
CA MET A 339 -6.84 8.79 10.55
C MET A 339 -6.48 8.25 11.95
N PRO A 340 -7.21 8.57 13.02
CA PRO A 340 -6.99 7.97 14.34
C PRO A 340 -6.96 6.43 14.29
N LEU A 341 -6.10 5.80 15.11
CA LEU A 341 -5.89 4.35 15.07
C LEU A 341 -7.20 3.56 15.22
N ASN A 342 -8.07 3.96 16.16
CA ASN A 342 -9.38 3.34 16.39
C ASN A 342 -10.31 3.39 15.16
N GLU A 343 -10.12 4.35 14.26
CA GLU A 343 -10.83 4.42 12.97
C GLU A 343 -10.13 3.59 11.89
N ARG A 344 -8.79 3.62 11.84
CA ARG A 344 -8.00 2.84 10.85
C ARG A 344 -8.19 1.34 11.00
N ILE A 345 -8.41 0.84 12.21
CA ILE A 345 -8.59 -0.60 12.49
C ILE A 345 -10.03 -1.10 12.31
N LYS A 346 -11.01 -0.22 12.00
CA LYS A 346 -12.36 -0.68 11.68
C LYS A 346 -12.37 -1.42 10.36
N LEU A 347 -13.11 -2.52 10.27
CA LEU A 347 -13.27 -3.25 9.00
C LEU A 347 -14.01 -2.39 7.98
N ILE A 348 -15.06 -1.68 8.42
CA ILE A 348 -15.83 -0.71 7.64
C ILE A 348 -15.92 0.56 8.48
N SER A 349 -15.55 1.72 7.93
CA SER A 349 -15.63 3.01 8.64
C SER A 349 -17.05 3.55 8.73
N LYS A 350 -17.89 3.32 7.71
CA LYS A 350 -19.29 3.73 7.66
C LYS A 350 -20.19 2.57 7.24
N SER A 351 -20.99 2.08 8.18
CA SER A 351 -21.91 0.96 7.94
C SER A 351 -23.16 1.43 7.18
N ASN A 352 -23.62 0.61 6.25
CA ASN A 352 -24.88 0.78 5.52
C ASN A 352 -26.05 0.05 6.19
N LEU A 353 -25.84 -0.47 7.40
CA LEU A 353 -26.86 -1.15 8.17
C LEU A 353 -27.58 -0.14 9.03
N ASP A 354 -28.90 -0.26 9.03
CA ASP A 354 -29.72 0.49 9.97
C ASP A 354 -29.23 0.14 11.38
N THR A 355 -28.81 1.14 12.15
CA THR A 355 -28.61 1.00 13.60
C THR A 355 -29.99 0.72 14.20
N LYS A 356 -30.37 -0.55 14.27
CA LYS A 356 -31.58 -1.01 14.94
C LYS A 356 -31.30 -1.28 16.41
#